data_AF-A0A5C6FKM9-F1
#
_entry.id   AF-A0A5C6FKM9-F1
#
_cell.length_a   1.000
_cell.length_b   1.000
_cell.length_c   1.000
_cell.angle_alpha   90.00
_cell.angle_beta   90.00
_cell.angle_gamma   90.00
#
_symmetry.space_group_name_H-M   'P 1'
#
loop_
_entity.id
_entity.type
_entity.pdbx_description
1 polymer ?
#
loop_
_entity_poly.entity_id
_entity_poly.type
_entity_poly.pdbx_seq_one_letter_code
_entity_poly.pdbx_strand_id
1 'polypeptide(L)'
;MRRSFSKILVAILFAALAVSLAHTSLGQTPIDDDDVVDWRKPMEPISETESDKTLVLLLITNDEPIAKRDQDNKEAARPVYGWCTEVFADSFRAVRRLRPDLRTKVSLQWLPVGLPPELTGGRVDNGTARSVVLLCDGQYRLLSFLVGVPDATQLQTLIEDGQEYQSMRDLGELRRDEIVAAIANRNSQRINRMWRSLLEENVIAMEGNVGDAPDPKAAIDDDAEQRISVLNERFGDAYLADVRLRFDVKSAADAPRLTTLEQHIETRRPWCECMTPFLAGVSMEKNWATLVEWIWGHQPIQGEADEPEWINQISALGKTETFVFSVRPPLMFRHLPWPPPTGDTTRAGEVWNRVHALATSAQYREIDLQQLYEIVRSSDMPSINVRGSSLLRYVILPAGKNKLLPVFQDSNPGRVAGLLKRIKTDE
;
A
#
# COMPACT_ATOMS: atom_id res chain seq x y z
N MET A 1 50.24 49.22 15.82
CA MET A 1 50.07 48.10 14.86
C MET A 1 49.05 47.03 15.27
N ARG A 2 48.05 47.30 16.14
CA ARG A 2 47.02 46.29 16.53
C ARG A 2 45.57 46.64 16.15
N ARG A 3 45.34 47.78 15.47
CA ARG A 3 43.98 48.19 15.04
C ARG A 3 43.70 48.02 13.53
N SER A 4 44.70 47.67 12.72
CA SER A 4 44.51 47.48 11.27
C SER A 4 44.19 46.03 10.88
N PHE A 5 44.54 45.05 11.72
CA PHE A 5 44.24 43.63 11.46
C PHE A 5 42.75 43.28 11.66
N SER A 6 42.04 44.01 12.53
CA SER A 6 40.60 43.77 12.79
C SER A 6 39.71 44.21 11.62
N LYS A 7 40.10 45.25 10.86
CA LYS A 7 39.32 45.72 9.71
C LYS A 7 39.48 44.83 8.47
N ILE A 8 40.64 44.21 8.31
CA ILE A 8 40.90 43.26 7.22
C ILE A 8 40.17 41.94 7.47
N LEU A 9 40.11 41.47 8.73
CA LEU A 9 39.36 40.26 9.07
C LEU A 9 37.84 40.43 8.87
N VAL A 10 37.28 41.60 9.21
CA VAL A 10 35.85 41.91 8.99
C VAL A 10 35.54 42.08 7.50
N ALA A 11 36.45 42.65 6.70
CA ALA A 11 36.28 42.76 5.26
C ALA A 11 36.33 41.40 4.53
N ILE A 12 37.18 40.47 4.99
CA ILE A 12 37.23 39.09 4.46
C ILE A 12 35.99 38.30 4.87
N LEU A 13 35.47 38.50 6.09
CA LEU A 13 34.22 37.87 6.53
C LEU A 13 33.00 38.37 5.72
N PHE A 14 32.96 39.67 5.37
CA PHE A 14 31.91 40.23 4.51
C PHE A 14 32.08 39.86 3.03
N ALA A 15 33.30 39.69 2.53
CA ALA A 15 33.53 39.17 1.18
C ALA A 15 33.15 37.68 1.07
N ALA A 16 33.41 36.87 2.10
CA ALA A 16 32.96 35.48 2.16
C ALA A 16 31.43 35.36 2.33
N LEU A 17 30.79 36.26 3.09
CA LEU A 17 29.34 36.32 3.16
C LEU A 17 28.70 36.82 1.85
N ALA A 18 29.34 37.75 1.13
CA ALA A 18 28.84 38.25 -0.15
C ALA A 18 28.99 37.22 -1.27
N VAL A 19 30.04 36.39 -1.26
CA VAL A 19 30.17 35.26 -2.20
C VAL A 19 29.22 34.11 -1.83
N SER A 20 28.92 33.90 -0.55
CA SER A 20 27.90 32.93 -0.12
C SER A 20 26.46 33.42 -0.34
N LEU A 21 26.21 34.74 -0.35
CA LEU A 21 24.90 35.34 -0.64
C LEU A 21 24.69 35.61 -2.15
N ALA A 22 25.76 35.73 -2.93
CA ALA A 22 25.68 35.80 -4.39
C ALA A 22 25.48 34.43 -5.07
N HIS A 23 25.57 33.32 -4.33
CA HIS A 23 25.14 31.98 -4.77
C HIS A 23 23.74 31.60 -4.27
N THR A 24 23.04 32.52 -3.59
CA THR A 24 21.62 32.39 -3.23
C THR A 24 20.73 33.39 -3.96
N SER A 25 21.21 33.94 -5.08
CA SER A 25 20.32 34.18 -6.20
C SER A 25 19.93 32.81 -6.74
N LEU A 26 18.84 32.25 -6.22
CA LEU A 26 18.00 31.27 -6.89
C LEU A 26 17.62 31.86 -8.25
N GLY A 27 18.57 31.76 -9.19
CA GLY A 27 18.22 31.70 -10.58
C GLY A 27 17.26 30.54 -10.66
N GLN A 28 16.00 30.85 -10.97
CA GLN A 28 15.19 29.93 -11.72
C GLN A 28 16.03 29.60 -12.96
N THR A 29 16.82 28.54 -12.87
CA THR A 29 17.23 27.81 -14.07
C THR A 29 15.94 27.64 -14.84
N PRO A 30 15.87 28.08 -16.11
CA PRO A 30 14.67 27.84 -16.90
C PRO A 30 14.40 26.34 -16.74
N ILE A 31 13.22 26.02 -16.19
CA ILE A 31 12.75 24.64 -16.20
C ILE A 31 12.73 24.32 -17.68
N ASP A 32 13.70 23.52 -18.13
CA ASP A 32 13.65 22.95 -19.46
C ASP A 32 12.27 22.27 -19.53
N ASP A 33 11.48 22.45 -20.58
CA ASP A 33 10.16 21.79 -20.69
C ASP A 33 10.28 20.27 -20.46
N ASP A 34 11.49 19.72 -20.67
CA ASP A 34 11.91 18.34 -20.38
C ASP A 34 12.03 17.95 -18.89
N ASP A 35 12.08 18.89 -17.95
CA ASP A 35 12.14 18.66 -16.49
C ASP A 35 10.76 18.66 -15.82
N VAL A 36 9.70 18.97 -16.58
CA VAL A 36 8.32 18.83 -16.10
C VAL A 36 8.01 17.34 -15.90
N VAL A 37 7.52 17.03 -14.70
CA VAL A 37 7.09 15.68 -14.31
C VAL A 37 5.59 15.66 -14.40
N ASP A 38 5.08 14.87 -15.34
CA ASP A 38 3.64 14.68 -15.55
C ASP A 38 3.17 13.45 -14.75
N TRP A 39 2.29 13.68 -13.79
CA TRP A 39 1.68 12.62 -12.99
C TRP A 39 0.40 12.15 -13.68
N ARG A 40 0.43 10.91 -14.18
CA ARG A 40 -0.74 10.30 -14.84
C ARG A 40 -1.66 9.63 -13.83
N LYS A 41 -2.89 9.36 -14.29
CA LYS A 41 -3.89 8.65 -13.49
C LYS A 41 -3.37 7.23 -13.19
N PRO A 42 -3.51 6.73 -11.95
CA PRO A 42 -3.06 5.39 -11.61
C PRO A 42 -3.86 4.33 -12.36
N MET A 43 -3.14 3.29 -12.82
CA MET A 43 -3.70 2.18 -13.58
C MET A 43 -4.43 2.63 -14.87
N GLU A 44 -4.04 3.78 -15.45
CA GLU A 44 -4.57 4.24 -16.73
C GLU A 44 -4.10 3.31 -17.87
N PRO A 45 -5.01 2.77 -18.70
CA PRO A 45 -4.64 1.85 -19.78
C PRO A 45 -3.57 2.43 -20.70
N ILE A 46 -2.47 1.71 -20.85
CA ILE A 46 -1.43 2.03 -21.84
C ILE A 46 -1.87 1.46 -23.19
N SER A 47 -1.63 2.21 -24.26
CA SER A 47 -1.99 1.74 -25.61
C SER A 47 -1.28 0.42 -25.93
N GLU A 48 -1.97 -0.51 -26.60
CA GLU A 48 -1.38 -1.82 -26.97
C GLU A 48 -0.11 -1.65 -27.82
N THR A 49 -0.01 -0.57 -28.59
CA THR A 49 1.16 -0.25 -29.41
C THR A 49 2.39 0.20 -28.60
N GLU A 50 2.17 0.66 -27.36
CA GLU A 50 3.21 1.19 -26.48
C GLU A 50 3.47 0.31 -25.25
N SER A 51 2.60 -0.68 -24.97
CA SER A 51 2.66 -1.52 -23.77
C SER A 51 4.01 -2.22 -23.59
N ASP A 52 4.62 -2.66 -24.69
CA ASP A 52 5.89 -3.40 -24.66
C ASP A 52 7.11 -2.48 -24.45
N LYS A 53 6.95 -1.17 -24.68
CA LYS A 53 8.04 -0.18 -24.64
C LYS A 53 7.96 0.76 -23.43
N THR A 54 6.83 0.73 -22.73
CA THR A 54 6.55 1.61 -21.61
C THR A 54 6.76 0.88 -20.30
N LEU A 55 7.51 1.50 -19.40
CA LEU A 55 7.62 1.15 -18.00
C LEU A 55 6.66 2.04 -17.22
N VAL A 56 5.88 1.45 -16.32
CA VAL A 56 5.01 2.20 -15.42
C VAL A 56 5.66 2.25 -14.05
N LEU A 57 5.96 3.46 -13.58
CA LEU A 57 6.46 3.71 -12.24
C LEU A 57 5.29 4.21 -11.39
N LEU A 58 4.77 3.33 -10.54
CA LEU A 58 3.60 3.60 -9.71
C LEU A 58 4.03 3.87 -8.27
N LEU A 59 3.86 5.12 -7.84
CA LEU A 59 4.02 5.54 -6.45
C LEU A 59 2.69 5.35 -5.72
N ILE A 60 2.65 4.46 -4.74
CA ILE A 60 1.49 4.22 -3.88
C ILE A 60 1.76 4.85 -2.53
N THR A 61 0.87 5.71 -2.05
CA THR A 61 1.00 6.37 -0.73
C THR A 61 -0.25 6.18 0.11
N ASN A 62 -0.12 6.32 1.42
CA ASN A 62 -1.28 6.37 2.33
C ASN A 62 -1.90 7.78 2.43
N ASP A 63 -1.73 8.64 1.42
CA ASP A 63 -2.46 9.91 1.35
C ASP A 63 -3.97 9.67 1.20
N GLU A 64 -4.78 10.69 1.47
CA GLU A 64 -6.24 10.59 1.34
C GLU A 64 -6.63 10.21 -0.10
N PRO A 65 -7.47 9.19 -0.28
CA PRO A 65 -7.87 8.77 -1.61
C PRO A 65 -8.69 9.86 -2.31
N ILE A 66 -8.37 10.14 -3.58
CA ILE A 66 -9.02 11.21 -4.34
C ILE A 66 -10.38 10.72 -4.88
N ALA A 67 -11.44 11.39 -4.47
CA ALA A 67 -12.81 11.14 -4.90
C ALA A 67 -13.14 11.81 -6.25
N LYS A 68 -13.93 11.13 -7.12
CA LYS A 68 -14.44 11.72 -8.40
C LYS A 68 -15.12 13.10 -8.22
N ARG A 69 -15.87 13.29 -7.13
CA ARG A 69 -16.61 14.53 -6.85
C ARG A 69 -15.69 15.73 -6.61
N ASP A 70 -14.47 15.48 -6.15
CA ASP A 70 -13.45 16.52 -5.93
C ASP A 70 -12.73 16.90 -7.22
N GLN A 71 -12.68 15.99 -8.22
CA GLN A 71 -12.12 16.27 -9.55
C GLN A 71 -13.06 17.14 -10.41
N ASP A 72 -14.37 17.02 -10.24
CA ASP A 72 -15.38 17.80 -11.00
C ASP A 72 -15.45 19.28 -10.55
N ASN A 73 -14.95 19.60 -9.36
CA ASN A 73 -14.80 20.98 -8.89
C ASN A 73 -13.60 21.64 -9.58
N LYS A 74 -13.86 22.38 -10.67
CA LYS A 74 -12.84 23.09 -11.48
C LYS A 74 -11.95 24.08 -10.70
N GLU A 75 -12.35 24.52 -9.50
CA GLU A 75 -11.52 25.36 -8.61
C GLU A 75 -10.49 24.55 -7.78
N ALA A 76 -10.65 23.22 -7.70
CA ALA A 76 -9.73 22.30 -7.02
C ALA A 76 -8.71 21.64 -7.98
N ALA A 77 -8.57 22.13 -9.21
CA ALA A 77 -7.58 21.68 -10.20
C ALA A 77 -6.13 22.08 -9.84
N ARG A 78 -5.82 22.23 -8.56
CA ARG A 78 -4.43 22.14 -8.10
C ARG A 78 -4.10 20.65 -7.99
N PRO A 79 -3.01 20.17 -8.59
CA PRO A 79 -2.54 18.82 -8.31
C PRO A 79 -2.43 18.66 -6.79
N VAL A 80 -3.28 17.81 -6.21
CA VAL A 80 -3.16 17.42 -4.81
C VAL A 80 -1.86 16.64 -4.76
N TYR A 81 -0.79 17.25 -4.27
CA TYR A 81 0.50 16.59 -4.16
C TYR A 81 0.54 15.78 -2.87
N GLY A 82 0.70 14.46 -2.99
CA GLY A 82 0.93 13.58 -1.86
C GLY A 82 2.22 13.91 -1.12
N TRP A 83 2.34 13.47 0.14
CA TRP A 83 3.38 13.92 1.08
C TRP A 83 4.84 13.79 0.58
N CYS A 84 5.12 12.81 -0.31
CA CYS A 84 6.45 12.57 -0.87
C CYS A 84 6.54 12.76 -2.39
N THR A 85 5.47 13.20 -3.05
CA THR A 85 5.41 13.25 -4.52
C THR A 85 6.49 14.18 -5.11
N GLU A 86 6.75 15.34 -4.52
CA GLU A 86 7.81 16.26 -4.99
C GLU A 86 9.21 15.66 -4.81
N VAL A 87 9.50 15.07 -3.66
CA VAL A 87 10.79 14.41 -3.37
C VAL A 87 11.04 13.24 -4.32
N PHE A 88 9.98 12.48 -4.62
CA PHE A 88 10.04 11.40 -5.60
C PHE A 88 10.26 11.96 -7.02
N ALA A 89 9.56 13.03 -7.39
CA ALA A 89 9.70 13.69 -8.69
C ALA A 89 11.12 14.23 -8.89
N ASP A 90 11.75 14.80 -7.86
CA ASP A 90 13.14 15.25 -7.91
C ASP A 90 14.11 14.10 -8.17
N SER A 91 13.92 12.97 -7.49
CA SER A 91 14.70 11.76 -7.72
C SER A 91 14.50 11.23 -9.16
N PHE A 92 13.27 11.26 -9.66
CA PHE A 92 12.97 10.88 -11.04
C PHE A 92 13.60 11.83 -12.08
N ARG A 93 13.56 13.15 -11.86
CA ARG A 93 14.25 14.15 -12.71
C ARG A 93 15.74 13.87 -12.75
N ALA A 94 16.36 13.60 -11.60
CA ALA A 94 17.78 13.26 -11.53
C ALA A 94 18.11 12.00 -12.35
N VAL A 95 17.27 10.96 -12.27
CA VAL A 95 17.41 9.75 -13.12
C VAL A 95 17.25 10.09 -14.60
N ARG A 96 16.24 10.88 -15.00
CA ARG A 96 16.04 11.29 -16.40
C ARG A 96 17.21 12.08 -16.98
N ARG A 97 17.93 12.84 -16.15
CA ARG A 97 19.16 13.55 -16.55
C ARG A 97 20.33 12.59 -16.76
N LEU A 98 20.44 11.55 -15.93
CA LEU A 98 21.46 10.49 -16.06
C LEU A 98 21.18 9.50 -17.19
N ARG A 99 19.89 9.24 -17.45
CA ARG A 99 19.37 8.28 -18.44
C ARG A 99 18.35 8.95 -19.36
N PRO A 100 18.80 9.75 -20.35
CA PRO A 100 17.91 10.47 -21.26
C PRO A 100 17.00 9.55 -22.10
N ASP A 101 17.38 8.28 -22.27
CA ASP A 101 16.60 7.26 -22.96
C ASP A 101 15.27 6.92 -22.27
N LEU A 102 15.13 7.26 -20.98
CA LEU A 102 13.92 6.99 -20.19
C LEU A 102 12.83 8.06 -20.35
N ARG A 103 13.15 9.22 -20.93
CA ARG A 103 12.24 10.39 -21.00
C ARG A 103 10.88 10.06 -21.62
N THR A 104 10.85 9.19 -22.62
CA THR A 104 9.62 8.80 -23.34
C THR A 104 9.19 7.36 -23.03
N LYS A 105 9.88 6.67 -22.13
CA LYS A 105 9.65 5.25 -21.83
C LYS A 105 9.05 5.02 -20.46
N VAL A 106 9.13 5.98 -19.54
CA VAL A 106 8.60 5.83 -18.18
C VAL A 106 7.36 6.68 -18.00
N SER A 107 6.24 6.01 -17.73
CA SER A 107 4.99 6.63 -17.30
C SER A 107 4.98 6.70 -15.77
N LEU A 108 4.91 7.92 -15.23
CA LEU A 108 4.84 8.13 -13.79
C LEU A 108 3.39 8.24 -13.34
N GLN A 109 3.00 7.42 -12.36
CA GLN A 109 1.65 7.37 -11.82
C GLN A 109 1.68 7.44 -10.30
N TRP A 110 0.65 8.05 -9.71
CA TRP A 110 0.49 8.15 -8.26
C TRP A 110 -0.88 7.66 -7.81
N LEU A 111 -0.88 6.82 -6.78
CA LEU A 111 -2.06 6.16 -6.23
C LEU A 111 -2.16 6.46 -4.71
N PRO A 112 -2.95 7.46 -4.30
CA PRO A 112 -3.25 7.72 -2.90
C PRO A 112 -4.34 6.77 -2.40
N VAL A 113 -4.03 5.95 -1.40
CA VAL A 113 -4.90 4.87 -0.91
C VAL A 113 -4.92 4.73 0.61
N GLY A 114 -4.82 5.86 1.31
CA GLY A 114 -4.98 5.99 2.75
C GLY A 114 -6.42 5.75 3.22
N LEU A 115 -6.67 6.02 4.51
CA LEU A 115 -8.03 5.91 5.06
C LEU A 115 -8.76 7.25 4.88
N PRO A 116 -9.91 7.26 4.20
CA PRO A 116 -10.66 8.49 3.97
C PRO A 116 -11.37 8.99 5.25
N PRO A 117 -11.71 10.29 5.32
CA PRO A 117 -12.44 10.90 6.45
C PRO A 117 -13.71 10.15 6.88
N GLU A 118 -14.41 9.54 5.93
CA GLU A 118 -15.60 8.72 6.12
C GLU A 118 -15.36 7.54 7.05
N LEU A 119 -14.12 7.01 7.08
CA LEU A 119 -13.71 5.87 7.90
C LEU A 119 -12.84 6.26 9.11
N THR A 120 -12.52 7.53 9.29
CA THR A 120 -11.71 8.04 10.42
C THR A 120 -12.49 8.99 11.34
N GLY A 121 -13.82 8.97 11.27
CA GLY A 121 -14.69 9.82 12.07
C GLY A 121 -14.62 11.30 11.68
N GLY A 122 -14.40 11.58 10.40
CA GLY A 122 -14.40 12.92 9.81
C GLY A 122 -13.06 13.65 9.96
N ARG A 123 -11.97 12.92 10.22
CA ARG A 123 -10.63 13.49 10.40
C ARG A 123 -9.71 13.07 9.28
N VAL A 124 -8.93 13.99 8.72
CA VAL A 124 -7.81 13.62 7.85
C VAL A 124 -6.70 13.06 8.74
N ASP A 125 -6.74 11.76 9.00
CA ASP A 125 -5.78 11.02 9.81
C ASP A 125 -5.40 9.72 9.12
N ASN A 126 -4.38 9.79 8.28
CA ASN A 126 -3.79 8.63 7.62
C ASN A 126 -2.72 7.94 8.46
N GLY A 127 -2.45 8.41 9.69
CA GLY A 127 -1.37 7.91 10.53
C GLY A 127 0.01 8.33 9.99
N THR A 128 1.05 7.60 10.36
CA THR A 128 2.41 7.89 9.87
C THR A 128 2.50 7.65 8.36
N ALA A 129 3.11 8.58 7.64
CA ALA A 129 3.25 8.54 6.19
C ALA A 129 4.01 7.29 5.69
N ARG A 130 3.54 6.71 4.59
CA ARG A 130 4.02 5.47 3.98
C ARG A 130 4.04 5.58 2.47
N SER A 131 4.95 4.83 1.84
CA SER A 131 5.00 4.70 0.40
C SER A 131 5.48 3.32 -0.05
N VAL A 132 4.97 2.87 -1.19
CA VAL A 132 5.42 1.70 -1.93
C VAL A 132 5.62 2.13 -3.37
N VAL A 133 6.72 1.75 -3.99
CA VAL A 133 7.04 2.10 -5.37
C VAL A 133 7.10 0.81 -6.17
N LEU A 134 6.19 0.68 -7.13
CA LEU A 134 6.15 -0.45 -8.04
C LEU A 134 6.71 -0.02 -9.39
N LEU A 135 7.54 -0.87 -9.98
CA LEU A 135 7.92 -0.78 -11.38
C LEU A 135 7.24 -1.91 -12.13
N CYS A 136 6.41 -1.56 -13.11
CA CYS A 136 5.68 -2.49 -13.96
C CYS A 136 6.04 -2.31 -15.43
N ASP A 137 5.73 -3.31 -16.25
CA ASP A 137 5.63 -3.10 -17.70
C ASP A 137 4.32 -2.35 -18.06
N GLY A 138 4.12 -2.06 -19.34
CA GLY A 138 2.90 -1.41 -19.83
C GLY A 138 1.64 -2.29 -19.78
N GLN A 139 1.74 -3.55 -19.35
CA GLN A 139 0.61 -4.43 -19.02
C GLN A 139 0.39 -4.57 -17.51
N TYR A 140 1.02 -3.68 -16.71
CA TYR A 140 0.93 -3.68 -15.25
C TYR A 140 1.41 -4.97 -14.59
N ARG A 141 2.31 -5.73 -15.22
CA ARG A 141 2.99 -6.85 -14.59
C ARG A 141 4.20 -6.34 -13.83
N LEU A 142 4.35 -6.77 -12.58
CA LEU A 142 5.42 -6.33 -11.72
C LEU A 142 6.79 -6.74 -12.27
N LEU A 143 7.74 -5.80 -12.32
CA LEU A 143 9.13 -6.07 -12.68
C LEU A 143 10.03 -6.05 -11.43
N SER A 144 9.82 -5.05 -10.57
CA SER A 144 10.52 -4.89 -9.29
C SER A 144 9.77 -3.90 -8.41
N PHE A 145 10.10 -3.81 -7.12
CA PHE A 145 9.48 -2.84 -6.21
C PHE A 145 10.36 -2.47 -5.01
N LEU A 146 10.01 -1.35 -4.38
CA LEU A 146 10.60 -0.85 -3.14
C LEU A 146 9.51 -0.42 -2.16
N VAL A 147 9.84 -0.45 -0.86
CA VAL A 147 9.04 0.21 0.18
C VAL A 147 9.83 1.37 0.74
N GLY A 148 9.19 2.54 0.87
CA GLY A 148 9.84 3.81 1.21
C GLY A 148 9.97 4.76 0.01
N VAL A 149 10.67 5.88 0.19
CA VAL A 149 10.89 6.90 -0.84
C VAL A 149 12.31 6.75 -1.36
N PRO A 150 12.53 6.27 -2.59
CA PRO A 150 13.86 6.08 -3.13
C PRO A 150 14.52 7.40 -3.52
N ASP A 151 15.83 7.49 -3.32
CA ASP A 151 16.66 8.50 -3.98
C ASP A 151 16.89 8.17 -5.47
N ALA A 152 17.59 9.05 -6.19
CA ALA A 152 17.88 8.87 -7.60
C ALA A 152 18.69 7.59 -7.93
N THR A 153 19.65 7.22 -7.09
CA THR A 153 20.49 6.02 -7.29
C THR A 153 19.66 4.75 -7.13
N GLN A 154 18.82 4.75 -6.10
CA GLN A 154 17.94 3.65 -5.77
C GLN A 154 16.84 3.48 -6.82
N LEU A 155 16.27 4.58 -7.30
CA LEU A 155 15.29 4.59 -8.37
C LEU A 155 15.90 4.14 -9.71
N GLN A 156 17.12 4.56 -10.02
CA GLN A 156 17.85 4.06 -11.18
C GLN A 156 18.07 2.55 -11.11
N THR A 157 18.51 2.04 -9.94
CA THR A 157 18.70 0.60 -9.72
C THR A 157 17.39 -0.16 -9.94
N LEU A 158 16.27 0.34 -9.41
CA LEU A 158 14.95 -0.25 -9.60
C LEU A 158 14.60 -0.38 -11.09
N ILE A 159 14.84 0.68 -11.88
CA ILE A 159 14.55 0.72 -13.32
C ILE A 159 15.45 -0.25 -14.09
N GLU A 160 16.75 -0.28 -13.80
CA GLU A 160 17.71 -1.16 -14.45
C GLU A 160 17.40 -2.64 -14.17
N ASP A 161 17.06 -2.98 -12.92
CA ASP A 161 16.65 -4.32 -12.53
C ASP A 161 15.37 -4.77 -13.27
N GLY A 162 14.42 -3.85 -13.47
CA GLY A 162 13.20 -4.13 -14.21
C GLY A 162 13.42 -4.30 -15.71
N GLN A 163 14.29 -3.47 -16.31
CA GLN A 163 14.71 -3.61 -17.71
C GLN A 163 15.45 -4.92 -17.96
N GLU A 164 16.27 -5.37 -17.03
CA GLU A 164 16.92 -6.68 -17.06
C GLU A 164 15.89 -7.82 -17.08
N TYR A 165 14.91 -7.78 -16.17
CA TYR A 165 13.83 -8.78 -16.14
C TYR A 165 12.98 -8.78 -17.41
N GLN A 166 12.63 -7.59 -17.91
CA GLN A 166 11.91 -7.45 -19.18
C GLN A 166 12.71 -8.08 -20.33
N SER A 167 14.02 -7.82 -20.39
CA SER A 167 14.90 -8.41 -21.40
C SER A 167 14.98 -9.94 -21.29
N MET A 168 15.10 -10.49 -20.08
CA MET A 168 15.09 -11.94 -19.85
C MET A 168 13.79 -12.60 -20.31
N ARG A 169 12.65 -11.94 -20.07
CA ARG A 169 11.34 -12.41 -20.50
C ARG A 169 11.17 -12.34 -22.01
N ASP A 170 11.55 -11.22 -22.62
CA ASP A 170 11.33 -10.95 -24.05
C ASP A 170 12.21 -11.82 -24.96
N LEU A 171 13.36 -12.29 -24.46
CA LEU A 171 14.17 -13.31 -25.13
C LEU A 171 13.44 -14.65 -25.25
N GLY A 172 12.45 -14.94 -24.39
CA GLY A 172 11.58 -16.12 -24.50
C GLY A 172 12.26 -17.48 -24.32
N GLU A 173 13.57 -17.49 -24.07
CA GLU A 173 14.40 -18.71 -23.96
C GLU A 173 14.40 -19.32 -22.56
N LEU A 174 14.17 -18.50 -21.52
CA LEU A 174 14.29 -18.93 -20.13
C LEU A 174 12.97 -19.44 -19.57
N ARG A 175 13.03 -20.58 -18.89
CA ARG A 175 11.92 -21.08 -18.07
C ARG A 175 11.77 -20.20 -16.82
N ARG A 176 10.60 -20.21 -16.19
CA ARG A 176 10.30 -19.35 -15.04
C ARG A 176 11.26 -19.59 -13.87
N ASP A 177 11.55 -20.85 -13.55
CA ASP A 177 12.54 -21.24 -12.54
C ASP A 177 13.91 -20.62 -12.81
N GLU A 178 14.35 -20.59 -14.06
CA GLU A 178 15.61 -19.98 -14.47
C GLU A 178 15.60 -18.46 -14.30
N ILE A 179 14.48 -17.80 -14.61
CA ILE A 179 14.31 -16.36 -14.37
C ILE A 179 14.31 -16.06 -12.87
N VAL A 180 13.57 -16.84 -12.06
CA VAL A 180 13.56 -16.69 -10.60
C VAL A 180 14.98 -16.86 -10.04
N ALA A 181 15.71 -17.89 -10.47
CA ALA A 181 17.08 -18.15 -10.05
C ALA A 181 18.04 -17.01 -10.47
N ALA A 182 17.89 -16.46 -11.68
CA ALA A 182 18.70 -15.35 -12.17
C ALA A 182 18.50 -14.08 -11.32
N ILE A 183 17.23 -13.69 -11.10
CA ILE A 183 16.89 -12.53 -10.25
C ILE A 183 17.37 -12.78 -8.81
N ALA A 184 17.15 -13.98 -8.26
CA ALA A 184 17.57 -14.32 -6.90
C ALA A 184 19.09 -14.26 -6.74
N ASN A 185 19.86 -14.78 -7.70
CA ASN A 185 21.32 -14.73 -7.69
C ASN A 185 21.83 -13.30 -7.69
N ARG A 186 21.26 -12.41 -8.53
CA ARG A 186 21.60 -10.98 -8.53
C ARG A 186 21.26 -10.34 -7.18
N ASN A 187 20.06 -10.53 -6.67
CA ASN A 187 19.59 -9.92 -5.42
C ASN A 187 20.40 -10.41 -4.20
N SER A 188 20.89 -11.66 -4.24
CA SER A 188 21.74 -12.26 -3.20
C SER A 188 23.02 -11.45 -2.94
N GLN A 189 23.53 -10.74 -3.94
CA GLN A 189 24.76 -9.94 -3.87
C GLN A 189 24.55 -8.63 -3.09
N ARG A 190 23.30 -8.17 -2.96
CA ARG A 190 22.93 -6.88 -2.36
C ARG A 190 22.39 -7.00 -0.94
N ILE A 191 22.10 -8.22 -0.50
CA ILE A 191 21.56 -8.53 0.82
C ILE A 191 22.61 -9.19 1.72
N ASN A 192 22.41 -9.08 3.03
CA ASN A 192 23.30 -9.67 4.01
C ASN A 192 23.20 -11.21 4.03
N ARG A 193 24.10 -11.86 4.76
CA ARG A 193 24.20 -13.33 4.83
C ARG A 193 22.89 -14.01 5.27
N MET A 194 22.18 -13.44 6.24
CA MET A 194 20.93 -14.02 6.75
C MET A 194 19.86 -14.04 5.67
N TRP A 195 19.61 -12.88 5.05
CA TRP A 195 18.64 -12.74 3.97
C TRP A 195 19.02 -13.57 2.74
N ARG A 196 20.32 -13.67 2.43
CA ARG A 196 20.83 -14.54 1.36
C ARG A 196 20.48 -16.00 1.57
N SER A 197 20.75 -16.54 2.77
CA SER A 197 20.43 -17.93 3.08
C SER A 197 18.92 -18.19 2.99
N LEU A 198 18.09 -17.27 3.48
CA LEU A 198 16.64 -17.37 3.34
C LEU A 198 16.17 -17.35 1.88
N LEU A 199 16.78 -16.51 1.04
CA LEU A 199 16.47 -16.46 -0.39
C LEU A 199 16.83 -17.78 -1.09
N GLU A 200 18.05 -18.29 -0.85
CA GLU A 200 18.52 -19.57 -1.42
C GLU A 200 17.60 -20.74 -1.01
N GLU A 201 17.21 -20.83 0.26
CA GLU A 201 16.26 -21.83 0.75
C GLU A 201 14.88 -21.75 0.08
N ASN A 202 14.43 -20.55 -0.30
CA ASN A 202 13.18 -20.37 -1.02
C ASN A 202 13.27 -20.78 -2.48
N VAL A 203 14.38 -20.47 -3.15
CA VAL A 203 14.63 -20.88 -4.53
C VAL A 203 14.65 -22.42 -4.63
N ILE A 204 15.39 -23.09 -3.73
CA ILE A 204 15.46 -24.57 -3.69
C ILE A 204 14.09 -25.19 -3.41
N ALA A 205 13.32 -24.63 -2.48
CA ALA A 205 11.98 -25.12 -2.16
C ALA A 205 11.01 -25.02 -3.35
N MET A 206 11.19 -24.02 -4.22
CA MET A 206 10.41 -23.88 -5.45
C MET A 206 10.78 -24.93 -6.51
N GLU A 207 12.07 -25.23 -6.67
CA GLU A 207 12.56 -26.25 -7.60
C GLU A 207 12.07 -27.67 -7.23
N GLY A 208 11.88 -27.94 -5.93
CA GLY A 208 11.40 -29.23 -5.43
C GLY A 208 9.92 -29.55 -5.71
N ASN A 209 9.10 -28.57 -6.12
CA ASN A 209 7.65 -28.74 -6.40
C ASN A 209 7.32 -28.94 -7.89
N VAL A 210 8.32 -29.11 -8.76
CA VAL A 210 8.16 -29.17 -10.23
C VAL A 210 7.75 -30.58 -10.73
N GLY A 211 7.43 -31.51 -9.83
CA GLY A 211 7.14 -32.90 -10.18
C GLY A 211 5.78 -33.19 -10.83
N ASP A 212 4.77 -32.32 -10.73
CA ASP A 212 3.39 -32.70 -11.11
C ASP A 212 2.42 -31.53 -11.42
N ALA A 213 2.85 -30.44 -12.07
CA ALA A 213 1.94 -29.33 -12.42
C ALA A 213 1.99 -28.90 -13.90
N PRO A 214 0.84 -28.54 -14.51
CA PRO A 214 0.69 -28.36 -15.96
C PRO A 214 1.17 -26.98 -16.46
N ASP A 215 1.51 -26.97 -17.75
CA ASP A 215 1.80 -25.86 -18.69
C ASP A 215 2.13 -24.45 -18.10
N PRO A 216 3.39 -23.96 -18.24
CA PRO A 216 3.86 -22.68 -17.68
C PRO A 216 3.18 -21.41 -18.22
N LYS A 217 2.24 -21.52 -19.18
CA LYS A 217 1.44 -20.38 -19.65
C LYS A 217 0.06 -20.24 -18.99
N ALA A 218 -0.43 -21.26 -18.28
CA ALA A 218 -1.83 -21.30 -17.80
C ALA A 218 -2.03 -20.94 -16.31
N ALA A 219 -0.97 -20.84 -15.50
CA ALA A 219 -1.07 -20.71 -14.03
C ALA A 219 -0.47 -19.40 -13.46
N ILE A 220 -0.46 -18.31 -14.24
CA ILE A 220 0.18 -17.06 -13.83
C ILE A 220 -0.69 -16.26 -12.84
N ASP A 221 -2.02 -16.35 -12.98
CA ASP A 221 -2.97 -15.53 -12.20
C ASP A 221 -3.71 -16.29 -11.08
N ASP A 222 -3.86 -17.62 -11.16
CA ASP A 222 -4.86 -18.34 -10.36
C ASP A 222 -4.59 -18.42 -8.84
N ASP A 223 -3.42 -17.98 -8.36
CA ASP A 223 -3.29 -17.71 -6.91
C ASP A 223 -2.16 -16.72 -6.52
N ALA A 224 -2.12 -15.56 -7.19
CA ALA A 224 -1.15 -14.52 -6.85
C ALA A 224 -1.32 -13.98 -5.42
N GLU A 225 -2.56 -13.90 -4.91
CA GLU A 225 -2.86 -13.52 -3.52
C GLU A 225 -2.23 -14.49 -2.52
N GLN A 226 -2.45 -15.80 -2.68
CA GLN A 226 -1.83 -16.79 -1.81
C GLN A 226 -0.31 -16.77 -1.91
N ARG A 227 0.25 -16.57 -3.11
CA ARG A 227 1.70 -16.47 -3.26
C ARG A 227 2.26 -15.30 -2.45
N ILE A 228 1.63 -14.12 -2.54
CA ILE A 228 2.01 -12.96 -1.73
C ILE A 228 1.86 -13.29 -0.24
N SER A 229 0.78 -13.97 0.17
CA SER A 229 0.56 -14.38 1.56
C SER A 229 1.67 -15.30 2.08
N VAL A 230 1.97 -16.40 1.38
CA VAL A 230 2.98 -17.38 1.77
C VAL A 230 4.37 -16.75 1.86
N LEU A 231 4.72 -15.89 0.91
CA LEU A 231 6.01 -15.19 0.93
C LEU A 231 6.07 -14.19 2.10
N ASN A 232 4.98 -13.48 2.38
CA ASN A 232 4.90 -12.59 3.54
C ASN A 232 5.03 -13.33 4.87
N GLU A 233 4.38 -14.48 5.02
CA GLU A 233 4.54 -15.32 6.22
C GLU A 233 6.00 -15.79 6.36
N ARG A 234 6.62 -16.19 5.25
CA ARG A 234 7.99 -16.71 5.26
C ARG A 234 9.06 -15.65 5.52
N PHE A 235 8.91 -14.45 4.96
CA PHE A 235 9.89 -13.38 5.10
C PHE A 235 9.53 -12.33 6.15
N GLY A 236 8.27 -12.27 6.59
CA GLY A 236 7.76 -11.27 7.52
C GLY A 236 8.36 -11.41 8.92
N ASP A 237 8.45 -12.63 9.45
CA ASP A 237 9.07 -12.87 10.75
C ASP A 237 10.58 -12.56 10.74
N ALA A 238 11.26 -12.92 9.65
CA ALA A 238 12.67 -12.57 9.45
C ALA A 238 12.86 -11.04 9.36
N TYR A 239 11.94 -10.34 8.69
CA TYR A 239 11.92 -8.89 8.65
C TYR A 239 11.77 -8.29 10.04
N LEU A 240 10.77 -8.72 10.81
CA LEU A 240 10.55 -8.22 12.17
C LEU A 240 11.72 -8.52 13.10
N ALA A 241 12.36 -9.68 12.97
CA ALA A 241 13.58 -10.01 13.71
C ALA A 241 14.77 -9.10 13.32
N ASP A 242 14.92 -8.81 12.03
CA ASP A 242 15.97 -7.91 11.52
C ASP A 242 15.77 -6.46 11.99
N VAL A 243 14.56 -5.90 11.91
CA VAL A 243 14.30 -4.53 12.41
C VAL A 243 14.39 -4.44 13.93
N ARG A 244 14.06 -5.50 14.67
CA ARG A 244 14.33 -5.60 16.12
C ARG A 244 15.82 -5.43 16.42
N LEU A 245 16.67 -6.12 15.66
CA LEU A 245 18.12 -6.09 15.85
C LEU A 245 18.75 -4.78 15.36
N ARG A 246 18.37 -4.29 14.17
CA ARG A 246 18.96 -3.08 13.57
C ARG A 246 18.49 -1.77 14.22
N PHE A 247 17.24 -1.73 14.68
CA PHE A 247 16.60 -0.47 15.09
C PHE A 247 15.97 -0.50 16.48
N ASP A 248 16.12 -1.58 17.25
CA ASP A 248 15.62 -1.69 18.62
C ASP A 248 14.09 -1.54 18.74
N VAL A 249 13.34 -2.05 17.75
CA VAL A 249 11.86 -2.08 17.73
C VAL A 249 11.38 -3.26 18.59
N LYS A 250 10.95 -3.02 19.83
CA LYS A 250 10.73 -4.11 20.82
C LYS A 250 9.29 -4.55 20.98
N SER A 251 8.33 -3.67 20.71
CA SER A 251 6.92 -3.90 21.05
C SER A 251 5.96 -3.31 20.03
N ALA A 252 4.68 -3.62 20.16
CA ALA A 252 3.62 -3.02 19.35
C ALA A 252 3.55 -1.49 19.51
N ALA A 253 4.01 -0.94 20.64
CA ALA A 253 4.08 0.51 20.85
C ALA A 253 5.10 1.19 19.93
N ASP A 254 6.07 0.44 19.39
CA ASP A 254 7.07 0.95 18.45
C ASP A 254 6.57 0.95 16.99
N ALA A 255 5.33 0.52 16.72
CA ALA A 255 4.78 0.48 15.37
C ALA A 255 4.85 1.82 14.61
N PRO A 256 4.56 2.99 15.23
CA PRO A 256 4.73 4.28 14.56
C PRO A 256 6.19 4.56 14.18
N ARG A 257 7.14 4.20 15.05
CA ARG A 257 8.57 4.36 14.81
C ARG A 257 9.04 3.46 13.68
N LEU A 258 8.60 2.19 13.66
CA LEU A 258 8.89 1.28 12.55
C LEU A 258 8.37 1.84 11.23
N THR A 259 7.15 2.40 11.22
CA THR A 259 6.60 3.02 10.01
C THR A 259 7.43 4.22 9.53
N THR A 260 7.93 5.06 10.44
CA THR A 260 8.85 6.15 10.07
C THR A 260 10.15 5.61 9.49
N LEU A 261 10.70 4.54 10.05
CA LEU A 261 11.90 3.89 9.49
C LEU A 261 11.64 3.34 8.09
N GLU A 262 10.44 2.80 7.83
CA GLU A 262 10.02 2.27 6.53
C GLU A 262 9.85 3.34 5.44
N GLN A 263 9.90 4.64 5.79
CA GLN A 263 10.03 5.72 4.80
C GLN A 263 11.40 5.69 4.11
N HIS A 264 12.42 5.14 4.77
CA HIS A 264 13.75 4.89 4.22
C HIS A 264 13.81 3.48 3.62
N ILE A 265 14.22 3.39 2.36
CA ILE A 265 14.14 2.11 1.64
C ILE A 265 15.03 1.03 2.26
N GLU A 266 16.13 1.42 2.92
CA GLU A 266 17.11 0.52 3.54
C GLU A 266 16.49 -0.32 4.66
N THR A 267 15.36 0.13 5.21
CA THR A 267 14.63 -0.61 6.24
C THR A 267 14.05 -1.89 5.67
N ARG A 268 13.32 -1.82 4.54
CA ARG A 268 12.67 -2.98 3.90
C ARG A 268 13.37 -3.52 2.66
N ARG A 269 14.48 -2.92 2.21
CA ARG A 269 15.18 -3.36 1.00
C ARG A 269 15.50 -4.86 1.01
N PRO A 270 16.10 -5.46 2.06
CA PRO A 270 16.39 -6.89 2.03
C PRO A 270 15.14 -7.77 1.84
N TRP A 271 14.02 -7.35 2.44
CA TRP A 271 12.73 -8.01 2.26
C TRP A 271 12.23 -7.88 0.80
N CYS A 272 12.28 -6.68 0.21
CA CYS A 272 11.90 -6.46 -1.19
C CYS A 272 12.77 -7.29 -2.17
N GLU A 273 14.08 -7.33 -1.93
CA GLU A 273 15.06 -8.08 -2.72
C GLU A 273 14.80 -9.61 -2.63
N CYS A 274 14.33 -10.12 -1.49
CA CYS A 274 13.93 -11.52 -1.35
C CYS A 274 12.56 -11.85 -1.96
N MET A 275 11.60 -10.90 -1.94
CA MET A 275 10.25 -11.09 -2.48
C MET A 275 10.22 -11.00 -4.01
N THR A 276 10.98 -10.07 -4.59
CA THR A 276 10.93 -9.72 -6.02
C THR A 276 11.07 -10.90 -6.98
N PRO A 277 12.01 -11.85 -6.80
CA PRO A 277 12.15 -13.00 -7.70
C PRO A 277 10.84 -13.78 -7.88
N PHE A 278 10.02 -13.87 -6.84
CA PHE A 278 8.81 -14.70 -6.82
C PHE A 278 7.54 -13.95 -7.25
N LEU A 279 7.57 -12.61 -7.17
CA LEU A 279 6.46 -11.73 -7.55
C LEU A 279 6.62 -11.11 -8.94
N ALA A 280 7.81 -11.14 -9.53
CA ALA A 280 8.03 -10.67 -10.89
C ALA A 280 7.06 -11.37 -11.87
N GLY A 281 6.38 -10.58 -12.69
CA GLY A 281 5.37 -11.01 -13.65
C GLY A 281 3.94 -11.03 -13.12
N VAL A 282 3.70 -10.86 -11.82
CA VAL A 282 2.34 -10.83 -11.25
C VAL A 282 1.60 -9.57 -11.71
N SER A 283 0.34 -9.72 -12.13
CA SER A 283 -0.53 -8.59 -12.49
C SER A 283 -0.82 -7.71 -11.27
N MET A 284 -0.35 -6.46 -11.30
CA MET A 284 -0.58 -5.47 -10.25
C MET A 284 -1.95 -4.82 -10.35
N GLU A 285 -2.63 -4.83 -11.52
CA GLU A 285 -4.03 -4.38 -11.61
C GLU A 285 -4.93 -5.10 -10.60
N LYS A 286 -4.73 -6.41 -10.45
CA LYS A 286 -5.53 -7.26 -9.55
C LYS A 286 -4.95 -7.35 -8.14
N ASN A 287 -3.63 -7.33 -7.99
CA ASN A 287 -2.96 -7.78 -6.76
C ASN A 287 -2.24 -6.68 -5.96
N TRP A 288 -2.21 -5.43 -6.44
CA TRP A 288 -1.50 -4.35 -5.75
C TRP A 288 -2.02 -4.15 -4.31
N ALA A 289 -3.34 -4.23 -4.11
CA ALA A 289 -3.97 -3.99 -2.80
C ALA A 289 -3.52 -5.02 -1.77
N THR A 290 -3.45 -6.29 -2.16
CA THR A 290 -2.93 -7.39 -1.33
C THR A 290 -1.48 -7.14 -0.91
N LEU A 291 -0.61 -6.79 -1.87
CA LEU A 291 0.80 -6.51 -1.56
C LEU A 291 0.94 -5.34 -0.59
N VAL A 292 0.23 -4.23 -0.85
CA VAL A 292 0.26 -3.03 -0.02
C VAL A 292 -0.30 -3.31 1.38
N GLU A 293 -1.39 -4.05 1.49
CA GLU A 293 -1.99 -4.42 2.76
C GLU A 293 -1.04 -5.25 3.63
N TRP A 294 -0.27 -6.18 3.05
CA TRP A 294 0.75 -6.92 3.79
C TRP A 294 1.91 -6.02 4.27
N ILE A 295 2.28 -5.01 3.49
CA ILE A 295 3.33 -4.06 3.87
C ILE A 295 2.83 -3.16 5.00
N TRP A 296 1.59 -2.67 4.91
CA TRP A 296 1.03 -1.68 5.83
C TRP A 296 0.31 -2.29 7.04
N GLY A 297 -0.12 -3.54 6.97
CA GLY A 297 -0.94 -4.21 7.98
C GLY A 297 -2.39 -3.73 8.05
N HIS A 298 -2.86 -2.96 7.06
CA HIS A 298 -4.26 -2.55 6.92
C HIS A 298 -4.63 -2.44 5.44
N GLN A 299 -5.92 -2.65 5.14
CA GLN A 299 -6.44 -2.57 3.78
C GLN A 299 -6.25 -1.14 3.22
N PRO A 300 -5.69 -0.99 2.01
CA PRO A 300 -5.69 0.28 1.28
C PRO A 300 -7.08 0.57 0.69
N ILE A 301 -7.47 1.85 0.64
CA ILE A 301 -8.80 2.27 0.13
C ILE A 301 -8.62 3.13 -1.11
N GLN A 302 -9.28 2.78 -2.21
CA GLN A 302 -9.31 3.57 -3.43
C GLN A 302 -10.46 4.57 -3.40
N GLY A 303 -10.22 5.78 -3.91
CA GLY A 303 -11.26 6.83 -3.99
C GLY A 303 -12.24 6.66 -5.15
N GLU A 304 -11.86 5.83 -6.12
CA GLU A 304 -12.66 5.41 -7.27
C GLU A 304 -12.72 3.88 -7.31
N ALA A 305 -13.78 3.29 -6.74
CA ALA A 305 -14.11 1.89 -6.92
C ALA A 305 -15.49 1.75 -7.55
N ASP A 306 -15.75 0.61 -8.21
CA ASP A 306 -17.07 0.30 -8.72
C ASP A 306 -18.03 0.08 -7.56
N GLU A 307 -19.10 0.88 -7.51
CA GLU A 307 -20.12 0.76 -6.48
C GLU A 307 -20.88 -0.57 -6.66
N PRO A 308 -20.83 -1.48 -5.68
CA PRO A 308 -21.58 -2.72 -5.78
C PRO A 308 -23.09 -2.45 -5.83
N GLU A 309 -23.81 -3.10 -6.76
CA GLU A 309 -25.25 -2.88 -6.98
C GLU A 309 -26.11 -3.01 -5.70
N TRP A 310 -25.68 -3.84 -4.75
CA TRP A 310 -26.38 -4.11 -3.51
C TRP A 310 -26.39 -2.92 -2.54
N ILE A 311 -25.50 -1.94 -2.70
CA ILE A 311 -25.51 -0.72 -1.87
C ILE A 311 -26.82 0.06 -2.06
N ASN A 312 -27.39 0.04 -3.27
CA ASN A 312 -28.72 0.61 -3.53
C ASN A 312 -29.83 -0.03 -2.67
N GLN A 313 -29.66 -1.30 -2.27
CA GLN A 313 -30.62 -1.98 -1.39
C GLN A 313 -30.62 -1.39 0.02
N ILE A 314 -29.49 -0.88 0.50
CA ILE A 314 -29.39 -0.20 1.80
C ILE A 314 -30.25 1.07 1.78
N SER A 315 -30.17 1.85 0.71
CA SER A 315 -31.00 3.05 0.54
C SER A 315 -32.49 2.73 0.43
N ALA A 316 -32.85 1.61 -0.21
CA ALA A 316 -34.23 1.19 -0.40
C ALA A 316 -34.87 0.61 0.88
N LEU A 317 -34.16 -0.28 1.56
CA LEU A 317 -34.68 -1.09 2.67
C LEU A 317 -34.21 -0.60 4.05
N GLY A 318 -33.16 0.22 4.13
CA GLY A 318 -32.60 0.68 5.41
C GLY A 318 -33.55 1.52 6.27
N LYS A 319 -34.68 1.96 5.70
CA LYS A 319 -35.77 2.60 6.47
C LYS A 319 -36.58 1.61 7.29
N THR A 320 -36.70 0.37 6.83
CA THR A 320 -37.58 -0.66 7.40
C THR A 320 -36.81 -1.83 7.99
N GLU A 321 -35.61 -2.10 7.51
CA GLU A 321 -34.83 -3.28 7.89
C GLU A 321 -33.49 -2.88 8.50
N THR A 322 -33.00 -3.74 9.38
CA THR A 322 -31.67 -3.61 9.98
C THR A 322 -30.64 -4.38 9.18
N PHE A 323 -29.55 -3.70 8.82
CA PHE A 323 -28.39 -4.32 8.19
C PHE A 323 -27.29 -4.56 9.22
N VAL A 324 -26.66 -5.73 9.12
CA VAL A 324 -25.49 -6.08 9.92
C VAL A 324 -24.38 -6.52 8.99
N PHE A 325 -23.31 -5.73 8.95
CA PHE A 325 -22.14 -6.01 8.14
C PHE A 325 -21.06 -6.67 8.99
N SER A 326 -20.58 -7.84 8.61
CA SER A 326 -19.34 -8.42 9.14
C SER A 326 -18.17 -7.89 8.35
N VAL A 327 -17.26 -7.18 9.00
CA VAL A 327 -16.12 -6.56 8.33
C VAL A 327 -14.95 -7.54 8.31
N ARG A 328 -14.42 -7.81 7.11
CA ARG A 328 -13.23 -8.63 6.93
C ARG A 328 -12.05 -8.00 7.65
N PRO A 329 -11.32 -8.76 8.48
CA PRO A 329 -10.10 -8.26 9.08
C PRO A 329 -9.01 -8.13 8.00
N PRO A 330 -7.96 -7.34 8.28
CA PRO A 330 -6.78 -7.33 7.42
C PRO A 330 -6.22 -8.73 7.19
N LEU A 331 -5.57 -8.96 6.04
CA LEU A 331 -4.98 -10.21 5.58
C LEU A 331 -4.17 -10.91 6.67
N MET A 332 -3.30 -10.15 7.35
CA MET A 332 -2.46 -10.66 8.44
C MET A 332 -3.24 -11.24 9.62
N PHE A 333 -4.53 -10.93 9.76
CA PHE A 333 -5.40 -11.41 10.84
C PHE A 333 -6.52 -12.34 10.35
N ARG A 334 -6.58 -12.69 9.05
CA ARG A 334 -7.62 -13.58 8.51
C ARG A 334 -7.53 -15.00 9.07
N HIS A 335 -6.34 -15.45 9.46
CA HIS A 335 -6.14 -16.75 10.10
C HIS A 335 -6.74 -16.83 11.52
N LEU A 336 -7.07 -15.69 12.15
CA LEU A 336 -7.70 -15.66 13.46
C LEU A 336 -9.21 -15.92 13.29
N PRO A 337 -9.73 -17.06 13.77
CA PRO A 337 -11.13 -17.43 13.56
C PRO A 337 -12.06 -16.39 14.21
N TRP A 338 -13.03 -15.93 13.44
CA TRP A 338 -14.08 -15.03 13.90
C TRP A 338 -15.44 -15.39 13.27
N PRO A 339 -16.54 -15.51 14.05
CA PRO A 339 -16.60 -15.46 15.52
C PRO A 339 -15.70 -16.52 16.18
N PRO A 340 -15.40 -16.41 17.49
CA PRO A 340 -14.65 -17.44 18.20
C PRO A 340 -15.29 -18.82 17.95
N PRO A 341 -14.50 -19.88 17.69
CA PRO A 341 -15.03 -21.18 17.32
C PRO A 341 -16.04 -21.68 18.36
N THR A 342 -17.06 -22.43 17.92
CA THR A 342 -18.16 -22.92 18.78
C THR A 342 -17.69 -23.81 19.94
N GLY A 343 -16.47 -24.34 19.88
CA GLY A 343 -15.83 -25.08 20.98
C GLY A 343 -15.10 -24.20 22.01
N ASP A 344 -15.07 -22.88 21.85
CA ASP A 344 -14.54 -21.95 22.85
C ASP A 344 -15.50 -21.87 24.05
N THR A 345 -15.13 -22.55 25.14
CA THR A 345 -15.90 -22.62 26.39
C THR A 345 -15.73 -21.39 27.27
N THR A 346 -14.98 -20.38 26.83
CA THR A 346 -14.96 -19.11 27.55
C THR A 346 -16.33 -18.45 27.49
N ARG A 347 -16.77 -17.88 28.61
CA ARG A 347 -18.03 -17.12 28.67
C ARG A 347 -18.09 -16.01 27.62
N ALA A 348 -16.95 -15.43 27.24
CA ALA A 348 -16.88 -14.43 26.18
C ALA A 348 -17.11 -15.05 24.80
N GLY A 349 -16.49 -16.19 24.49
CA GLY A 349 -16.68 -16.94 23.25
C GLY A 349 -18.13 -17.37 23.02
N GLU A 350 -18.77 -17.94 24.04
CA GLU A 350 -20.20 -18.32 23.98
C GLU A 350 -21.12 -17.12 23.66
N VAL A 351 -20.87 -15.96 24.30
CA VAL A 351 -21.69 -14.77 24.08
C VAL A 351 -21.42 -14.17 22.69
N TRP A 352 -20.18 -14.22 22.19
CA TRP A 352 -19.88 -13.81 20.81
C TRP A 352 -20.52 -14.72 19.76
N ASN A 353 -20.55 -16.03 19.99
CA ASN A 353 -21.30 -16.96 19.15
C ASN A 353 -22.80 -16.62 19.14
N ARG A 354 -23.36 -16.24 20.30
CA ARG A 354 -24.74 -15.73 20.36
C ARG A 354 -24.93 -14.40 19.61
N VAL A 355 -23.97 -13.48 19.70
CA VAL A 355 -24.00 -12.23 18.92
C VAL A 355 -24.01 -12.54 17.43
N HIS A 356 -23.15 -13.44 16.97
CA HIS A 356 -23.08 -13.84 15.58
C HIS A 356 -24.41 -14.45 15.11
N ALA A 357 -25.00 -15.36 15.89
CA ALA A 357 -26.31 -15.95 15.57
C ALA A 357 -27.44 -14.91 15.52
N LEU A 358 -27.37 -13.84 16.31
CA LEU A 358 -28.32 -12.73 16.23
C LEU A 358 -28.07 -11.87 15.00
N ALA A 359 -26.79 -11.59 14.69
CA ALA A 359 -26.38 -10.81 13.53
C ALA A 359 -26.82 -11.47 12.22
N THR A 360 -26.61 -12.77 12.08
CA THR A 360 -27.01 -13.55 10.88
C THR A 360 -28.52 -13.70 10.74
N SER A 361 -29.30 -13.35 11.76
CA SER A 361 -30.77 -13.33 11.68
C SER A 361 -31.36 -12.02 11.12
N ALA A 362 -30.53 -11.00 10.91
CA ALA A 362 -30.88 -9.73 10.25
C ALA A 362 -30.45 -9.75 8.77
N GLN A 363 -30.49 -8.60 8.06
CA GLN A 363 -29.87 -8.47 6.74
C GLN A 363 -28.35 -8.50 6.88
N TYR A 364 -27.80 -9.71 6.92
CA TYR A 364 -26.40 -9.97 7.19
C TYR A 364 -25.58 -10.02 5.91
N ARG A 365 -24.43 -9.34 5.90
CA ARG A 365 -23.48 -9.41 4.78
C ARG A 365 -22.05 -9.31 5.26
N GLU A 366 -21.17 -10.08 4.65
CA GLU A 366 -19.73 -9.89 4.84
C GLU A 366 -19.21 -8.85 3.83
N ILE A 367 -18.45 -7.88 4.32
CA ILE A 367 -17.90 -6.78 3.52
C ILE A 367 -16.43 -6.53 3.86
N ASP A 368 -15.71 -5.87 2.96
CA ASP A 368 -14.39 -5.30 3.24
C ASP A 368 -14.47 -3.78 3.55
N LEU A 369 -13.33 -3.15 3.83
CA LEU A 369 -13.31 -1.72 4.15
C LEU A 369 -13.58 -0.82 2.94
N GLN A 370 -13.26 -1.27 1.71
CA GLN A 370 -13.61 -0.52 0.49
C GLN A 370 -15.13 -0.44 0.35
N GLN A 371 -15.82 -1.57 0.49
CA GLN A 371 -17.28 -1.62 0.45
C GLN A 371 -17.90 -0.79 1.58
N LEU A 372 -17.32 -0.82 2.78
CA LEU A 372 -17.77 0.04 3.89
C LEU A 372 -17.61 1.53 3.58
N TYR A 373 -16.51 1.93 2.95
CA TYR A 373 -16.29 3.29 2.47
C TYR A 373 -17.38 3.69 1.47
N GLU A 374 -17.66 2.85 0.48
CA GLU A 374 -18.70 3.11 -0.52
C GLU A 374 -20.08 3.24 0.12
N ILE A 375 -20.42 2.43 1.15
CA ILE A 375 -21.69 2.53 1.87
C ILE A 375 -21.82 3.90 2.56
N VAL A 376 -20.79 4.32 3.29
CA VAL A 376 -20.82 5.60 4.01
C VAL A 376 -20.99 6.76 3.02
N ARG A 377 -20.28 6.70 1.89
CA ARG A 377 -20.21 7.77 0.91
C ARG A 377 -21.46 7.84 0.01
N SER A 378 -21.89 6.72 -0.59
CA SER A 378 -23.04 6.66 -1.50
C SER A 378 -24.37 7.02 -0.82
N SER A 379 -24.50 6.63 0.46
CA SER A 379 -25.74 6.79 1.23
C SER A 379 -25.72 8.04 2.12
N ASP A 380 -24.73 8.93 1.96
CA ASP A 380 -24.55 10.16 2.74
C ASP A 380 -24.67 9.91 4.26
N MET A 381 -24.01 8.86 4.73
CA MET A 381 -24.02 8.50 6.14
C MET A 381 -22.97 9.31 6.91
N PRO A 382 -23.20 9.60 8.20
CA PRO A 382 -22.17 10.17 9.06
C PRO A 382 -20.93 9.29 9.10
N SER A 383 -19.76 9.93 9.05
CA SER A 383 -18.46 9.25 9.15
C SER A 383 -18.40 8.34 10.37
N ILE A 384 -17.80 7.18 10.20
CA ILE A 384 -17.48 6.23 11.25
C ILE A 384 -15.98 6.25 11.51
N ASN A 385 -15.56 5.85 12.71
CA ASN A 385 -14.15 5.61 12.97
C ASN A 385 -13.91 4.09 12.99
N VAL A 386 -13.13 3.59 12.03
CA VAL A 386 -12.71 2.18 11.95
C VAL A 386 -11.43 1.91 12.75
N ARG A 387 -10.71 2.96 13.15
CA ARG A 387 -9.55 2.89 14.05
C ARG A 387 -10.05 2.86 15.50
N GLY A 388 -10.41 1.68 15.97
CA GLY A 388 -10.79 1.42 17.35
C GLY A 388 -9.63 0.94 18.22
N SER A 389 -9.96 0.53 19.45
CA SER A 389 -9.04 -0.13 20.39
C SER A 389 -8.70 -1.57 19.99
N SER A 390 -9.46 -2.16 19.06
CA SER A 390 -9.22 -3.50 18.51
C SER A 390 -9.77 -3.60 17.08
N LEU A 391 -9.77 -4.80 16.50
CA LEU A 391 -10.27 -5.05 15.14
C LEU A 391 -11.77 -4.75 15.03
N LEU A 392 -12.17 -4.02 13.99
CA LEU A 392 -13.58 -3.85 13.63
C LEU A 392 -14.13 -5.18 13.13
N ARG A 393 -15.22 -5.66 13.74
CA ARG A 393 -15.80 -6.97 13.44
C ARG A 393 -17.19 -6.87 12.85
N TYR A 394 -18.03 -5.98 13.40
CA TYR A 394 -19.34 -5.71 12.82
C TYR A 394 -19.59 -4.21 12.67
N VAL A 395 -20.42 -3.85 11.70
CA VAL A 395 -21.04 -2.53 11.59
C VAL A 395 -22.55 -2.74 11.48
N ILE A 396 -23.31 -2.11 12.37
CA ILE A 396 -24.76 -2.28 12.42
C ILE A 396 -25.41 -0.98 11.94
N LEU A 397 -26.33 -1.09 10.97
CA LEU A 397 -27.23 -0.03 10.54
C LEU A 397 -28.65 -0.37 11.02
N PRO A 398 -29.14 0.22 12.12
CA PRO A 398 -30.49 -0.04 12.59
C PRO A 398 -31.54 0.52 11.62
N ALA A 399 -32.68 -0.17 11.50
CA ALA A 399 -33.82 0.28 10.71
C ALA A 399 -34.22 1.74 11.03
N GLY A 400 -34.39 2.54 9.98
CA GLY A 400 -34.83 3.94 10.08
C GLY A 400 -33.78 4.89 10.69
N LYS A 401 -32.54 4.44 10.88
CA LYS A 401 -31.43 5.29 11.35
C LYS A 401 -30.46 5.56 10.21
N ASN A 402 -29.92 6.77 10.19
CA ASN A 402 -28.81 7.14 9.32
C ASN A 402 -27.49 7.16 10.11
N LYS A 403 -27.24 6.16 10.96
CA LYS A 403 -25.99 6.10 11.73
C LYS A 403 -25.54 4.67 11.90
N LEU A 404 -24.35 4.39 11.39
CA LEU A 404 -23.64 3.13 11.56
C LEU A 404 -23.07 3.02 12.97
N LEU A 405 -23.20 1.84 13.56
CA LEU A 405 -22.71 1.50 14.89
C LEU A 405 -21.56 0.50 14.74
N PRO A 406 -20.29 0.94 14.88
CA PRO A 406 -19.15 0.03 14.81
C PRO A 406 -19.07 -0.84 16.07
N VAL A 407 -18.73 -2.11 15.88
CA VAL A 407 -18.53 -3.11 16.93
C VAL A 407 -17.14 -3.70 16.77
N PHE A 408 -16.29 -3.41 17.76
CA PHE A 408 -14.92 -3.89 17.83
C PHE A 408 -14.83 -5.22 18.58
N GLN A 409 -13.78 -6.00 18.33
CA GLN A 409 -13.54 -7.31 18.95
C GLN A 409 -13.51 -7.27 20.48
N ASP A 410 -13.00 -6.19 21.08
CA ASP A 410 -12.94 -5.95 22.52
C ASP A 410 -14.23 -5.33 23.11
N SER A 411 -15.26 -5.11 22.28
CA SER A 411 -16.56 -4.63 22.75
C SER A 411 -17.20 -5.64 23.69
N ASN A 412 -17.97 -5.17 24.68
CA ASN A 412 -18.72 -6.06 25.58
C ASN A 412 -19.79 -6.84 24.78
N PRO A 413 -19.67 -8.16 24.61
CA PRO A 413 -20.54 -8.92 23.72
C PRO A 413 -21.99 -8.99 24.25
N GLY A 414 -22.20 -8.89 25.57
CA GLY A 414 -23.54 -8.82 26.16
C GLY A 414 -24.28 -7.53 25.78
N ARG A 415 -23.57 -6.40 25.68
CA ARG A 415 -24.14 -5.13 25.21
C ARG A 415 -24.54 -5.21 23.75
N VAL A 416 -23.70 -5.82 22.91
CA VAL A 416 -23.97 -6.01 21.47
C VAL A 416 -25.16 -6.96 21.27
N ALA A 417 -25.21 -8.08 22.00
CA ALA A 417 -26.35 -9.00 21.94
C ALA A 417 -27.66 -8.31 22.38
N GLY A 418 -27.60 -7.46 23.41
CA GLY A 418 -28.74 -6.66 23.86
C GLY A 418 -29.20 -5.66 22.80
N LEU A 419 -28.27 -5.01 22.09
CA LEU A 419 -28.56 -4.10 20.98
C LEU A 419 -29.30 -4.84 19.84
N LEU A 420 -28.74 -5.94 19.35
CA LEU A 420 -29.33 -6.72 18.25
C LEU A 420 -30.73 -7.27 18.60
N LYS A 421 -30.94 -7.68 19.85
CA LYS A 421 -32.27 -8.13 20.32
C LYS A 421 -33.31 -7.02 20.31
N ARG A 422 -32.96 -5.83 20.81
CA ARG A 422 -33.90 -4.70 20.85
C ARG A 422 -34.32 -4.30 19.45
N ILE A 423 -33.36 -4.23 18.55
CA ILE A 423 -33.61 -3.89 17.14
C ILE A 423 -34.58 -4.89 16.50
N LYS A 424 -34.48 -6.19 16.83
CA LYS A 424 -35.42 -7.22 16.36
C LYS A 424 -36.81 -7.16 17.00
N THR A 425 -36.96 -6.52 18.16
CA THR A 425 -38.24 -6.47 18.88
C THR A 425 -39.08 -5.25 18.49
N ASP A 426 -38.46 -4.28 17.83
CA ASP A 426 -39.10 -3.04 17.34
C ASP A 426 -39.55 -3.14 15.86
N GLU A 427 -39.35 -4.30 15.22
CA GLU A 427 -39.99 -4.73 13.95
C GLU A 427 -41.30 -5.47 14.26
#